data_AF-A0A7W1Q7M6-F1
#
_entry.id   AF-A0A7W1Q7M6-F1
#
_cell.length_a   1.000
_cell.length_b   1.000
_cell.length_c   1.000
_cell.angle_alpha   90.00
_cell.angle_beta   90.00
_cell.angle_gamma   90.00
#
_symmetry.space_group_name_H-M   'P 1'
#
loop_
_entity.id
_entity.type
_entity.pdbx_description
1 polymer ?
#
loop_
_entity_poly.entity_id
_entity_poly.type
_entity_poly.pdbx_seq_one_letter_code
_entity_poly.pdbx_strand_id
1 'polypeptide(L)'
;MKTTTGRPGAGAEVVAEPPSGGRAVGLSVLRLVSALAIPIVGFFLLWATFDFLRDADANRGLVVLVAVVVGVGGVFFLYWGMNRLVDWFPARYAEGVRPYVFVGPGLVILSVFLVYPVINTILISLKDADSQAFVGLDNFAFVFTNEDMLRSIRNTVGWIIVVPTFGVGIGLAFATLADRLRRRGEAVAKSM
;
A
#
# COMPACT_ATOMS: atom_id res chain seq x y z
N MET A 1 83.46 -2.91 16.97
CA MET A 1 82.16 -2.22 17.14
C MET A 1 81.28 -2.60 15.95
N LYS A 2 80.30 -3.50 16.17
CA LYS A 2 79.08 -3.86 15.38
C LYS A 2 79.20 -4.14 13.86
N THR A 3 78.56 -5.10 13.22
CA THR A 3 77.82 -6.36 13.49
C THR A 3 77.49 -6.94 12.10
N THR A 4 77.40 -8.25 12.01
CA THR A 4 77.18 -9.08 10.81
C THR A 4 75.71 -9.17 10.36
N THR A 5 75.51 -9.53 9.08
CA THR A 5 74.43 -10.41 8.54
C THR A 5 73.05 -9.84 8.22
N GLY A 6 72.55 -10.16 7.01
CA GLY A 6 71.13 -10.53 6.82
C GLY A 6 70.43 -9.91 5.62
N ARG A 7 70.31 -10.67 4.52
CA ARG A 7 69.40 -10.44 3.38
C ARG A 7 67.93 -10.77 3.78
N PRO A 8 66.92 -10.43 2.93
CA PRO A 8 65.59 -9.98 3.33
C PRO A 8 64.68 -11.12 3.79
N GLY A 9 63.99 -10.91 4.91
CA GLY A 9 62.95 -11.80 5.43
C GLY A 9 61.66 -11.67 4.62
N ALA A 10 61.32 -12.72 3.90
CA ALA A 10 59.99 -13.01 3.40
C ALA A 10 59.02 -13.27 4.56
N GLY A 11 57.73 -12.98 4.33
CA GLY A 11 56.63 -13.67 5.02
C GLY A 11 56.29 -13.16 6.42
N ALA A 12 55.66 -11.99 6.50
CA ALA A 12 54.67 -11.73 7.53
C ALA A 12 53.32 -11.51 6.83
N GLU A 13 52.82 -12.56 6.19
CA GLU A 13 51.38 -12.70 5.99
C GLU A 13 50.75 -12.62 7.37
N VAL A 14 50.00 -11.54 7.60
CA VAL A 14 49.09 -11.44 8.73
C VAL A 14 48.06 -12.55 8.50
N VAL A 15 48.29 -13.69 9.15
CA VAL A 15 47.35 -14.81 9.20
C VAL A 15 46.08 -14.27 9.86
N ALA A 16 45.11 -13.92 9.03
CA ALA A 16 43.76 -13.64 9.50
C ALA A 16 43.22 -14.96 10.07
N GLU A 17 43.05 -15.03 11.40
CA GLU A 17 42.35 -16.14 12.02
C GLU A 17 40.96 -16.31 11.37
N PRO A 18 40.58 -17.51 10.90
CA PRO A 18 39.25 -17.73 10.38
C PRO A 18 38.22 -17.51 11.52
N PRO A 19 37.15 -16.74 11.28
CA PRO A 19 36.13 -16.53 12.30
C PRO A 19 35.54 -17.88 12.72
N SER A 20 35.64 -18.19 14.02
CA SER A 20 35.08 -19.38 14.67
C SER A 20 33.67 -19.71 14.15
N GLY A 21 33.54 -20.78 13.35
CA GLY A 21 32.30 -21.14 12.65
C GLY A 21 31.09 -21.38 13.57
N GLY A 22 31.32 -21.71 14.84
CA GLY A 22 30.25 -21.90 15.83
C GLY A 22 29.49 -20.62 16.20
N ARG A 23 30.16 -19.46 16.26
CA ARG A 23 29.51 -18.17 16.55
C ARG A 23 28.75 -17.63 15.33
N ALA A 24 29.27 -17.86 14.13
CA ALA A 24 28.62 -17.45 12.88
C ALA A 24 27.33 -18.24 12.62
N VAL A 25 27.32 -19.55 12.85
CA VAL A 25 26.11 -20.39 12.69
C VAL A 25 25.06 -20.07 13.76
N GLY A 26 25.48 -19.86 15.02
CA GLY A 26 24.58 -19.43 16.09
C GLY A 26 23.91 -18.07 15.83
N LEU A 27 24.65 -17.12 15.27
CA LEU A 27 24.12 -15.81 14.85
C LEU A 27 23.17 -15.92 13.65
N SER A 28 23.42 -16.82 12.70
CA SER A 28 22.54 -17.08 11.54
C SER A 28 21.24 -17.76 11.94
N VAL A 29 21.30 -18.74 12.86
CA VAL A 29 20.12 -19.43 13.40
C VAL A 29 19.28 -18.50 14.28
N LEU A 30 19.91 -17.68 15.12
CA LEU A 30 19.23 -16.67 15.93
C LEU A 30 18.54 -15.60 15.05
N ARG A 31 19.16 -15.22 13.93
CA ARG A 31 18.55 -14.34 12.91
C ARG A 31 17.36 -14.99 12.20
N LEU A 32 17.43 -16.29 11.92
CA LEU A 32 16.34 -17.06 11.30
C LEU A 32 15.13 -17.24 12.23
N VAL A 33 15.39 -17.59 13.49
CA VAL A 33 14.34 -17.78 14.51
C VAL A 33 13.66 -16.45 14.85
N SER A 34 14.43 -15.37 14.99
CA SER A 34 13.86 -14.04 15.22
C SER A 34 13.08 -13.51 14.01
N ALA A 35 13.46 -13.85 12.77
CA ALA A 35 12.72 -13.44 11.58
C ALA A 35 11.33 -14.10 11.46
N LEU A 36 11.16 -15.32 11.99
CA LEU A 36 9.88 -16.06 11.93
C LEU A 36 9.00 -15.83 13.17
N ALA A 37 9.60 -15.77 14.36
CA ALA A 37 8.86 -15.58 15.61
C ALA A 37 8.13 -14.24 15.66
N ILE A 38 8.70 -13.22 15.02
CA ILE A 38 8.20 -11.86 15.17
C ILE A 38 6.92 -11.63 14.35
N PRO A 39 6.82 -11.91 13.03
CA PRO A 39 5.56 -11.81 12.29
C PRO A 39 4.43 -12.64 12.92
N ILE A 40 4.76 -13.78 13.54
CA ILE A 40 3.81 -14.60 14.30
C ILE A 40 3.30 -13.84 15.52
N VAL A 41 4.19 -13.25 16.34
CA VAL A 41 3.80 -12.44 17.50
C VAL A 41 2.94 -11.24 17.11
N GLY A 42 3.31 -10.52 16.05
CA GLY A 42 2.50 -9.39 15.55
C GLY A 42 1.14 -9.81 15.04
N PHE A 43 1.04 -10.95 14.34
CA PHE A 43 -0.24 -11.53 13.91
C PHE A 43 -1.14 -11.84 15.11
N PHE A 44 -0.63 -12.48 16.16
CA PHE A 44 -1.41 -12.78 17.37
C PHE A 44 -1.83 -11.51 18.13
N LEU A 45 -0.97 -10.49 18.20
CA LEU A 45 -1.28 -9.18 18.81
C LEU A 45 -2.40 -8.45 18.07
N LEU A 46 -2.36 -8.46 16.74
CA LEU A 46 -3.41 -7.87 15.89
C LEU A 46 -4.71 -8.64 16.01
N TRP A 47 -4.65 -9.98 16.02
CA TRP A 47 -5.81 -10.84 16.16
C TRP A 47 -6.52 -10.65 17.50
N ALA A 48 -5.77 -10.63 18.62
CA ALA A 48 -6.31 -10.38 19.95
C ALA A 48 -6.93 -8.97 20.08
N THR A 49 -6.33 -7.96 19.44
CA THR A 49 -6.91 -6.62 19.40
C THR A 49 -8.22 -6.59 18.61
N PHE A 50 -8.25 -7.25 17.44
CA PHE A 50 -9.45 -7.27 16.60
C PHE A 50 -10.63 -7.92 17.32
N ASP A 51 -10.36 -9.01 18.06
CA ASP A 51 -11.37 -9.67 18.89
C ASP A 51 -11.93 -8.73 19.96
N PHE A 52 -11.05 -8.02 20.68
CA PHE A 52 -11.43 -7.00 21.66
C PHE A 52 -12.22 -5.82 21.06
N LEU A 53 -11.87 -5.36 19.85
CA LEU A 53 -12.59 -4.28 19.15
C LEU A 53 -13.96 -4.71 18.63
N ARG A 54 -14.16 -6.01 18.39
CA ARG A 54 -15.40 -6.58 17.89
C ARG A 54 -16.43 -6.82 19.00
N ASP A 55 -15.99 -6.83 20.25
CA ASP A 55 -16.85 -7.07 21.40
C ASP A 55 -17.80 -5.88 21.62
N ALA A 56 -19.11 -6.15 21.58
CA ALA A 56 -20.15 -5.12 21.47
C ALA A 56 -20.39 -4.34 22.78
N ASP A 57 -19.88 -4.86 23.91
CA ASP A 57 -20.07 -4.31 25.26
C ASP A 57 -18.94 -3.34 25.70
N ALA A 58 -17.94 -3.07 24.86
CA ALA A 58 -16.82 -2.21 25.21
C ALA A 58 -17.13 -0.70 25.14
N ASN A 59 -16.54 0.08 26.05
CA ASN A 59 -16.69 1.54 26.05
C ASN A 59 -16.10 2.15 24.77
N ARG A 60 -16.92 2.86 23.98
CA ARG A 60 -16.57 3.40 22.66
C ARG A 60 -15.29 4.25 22.67
N GLY A 61 -15.04 5.02 23.73
CA GLY A 61 -13.82 5.84 23.83
C GLY A 61 -12.54 5.01 23.93
N LEU A 62 -12.60 3.90 24.66
CA LEU A 62 -11.48 2.97 24.82
C LEU A 62 -11.25 2.16 23.53
N VAL A 63 -12.33 1.77 22.84
CA VAL A 63 -12.26 1.14 21.51
C VAL A 63 -11.51 2.04 20.51
N VAL A 64 -11.84 3.34 20.47
CA VAL A 64 -11.15 4.30 19.59
C VAL A 64 -9.67 4.44 19.97
N LEU A 65 -9.35 4.58 21.25
CA LEU A 65 -7.96 4.69 21.70
C LEU A 65 -7.14 3.45 21.34
N VAL A 66 -7.68 2.26 21.60
CA VAL A 66 -7.03 0.98 21.26
C VAL A 66 -6.88 0.84 19.74
N ALA A 67 -7.90 1.20 18.95
CA ALA A 67 -7.83 1.17 17.50
C ALA A 67 -6.73 2.08 16.95
N VAL A 68 -6.55 3.28 17.50
CA VAL A 68 -5.46 4.19 17.11
C VAL A 68 -4.10 3.61 17.50
N VAL A 69 -3.93 3.18 18.75
CA VAL A 69 -2.64 2.65 19.25
C VAL A 69 -2.23 1.40 18.47
N VAL A 70 -3.16 0.49 18.25
CA VAL A 70 -2.89 -0.76 17.55
C VAL A 70 -2.82 -0.55 16.04
N GLY A 71 -3.57 0.37 15.47
CA GLY A 71 -3.42 0.77 14.07
C GLY A 71 -2.02 1.31 13.79
N VAL A 72 -1.55 2.26 14.61
CA VAL A 72 -0.19 2.83 14.50
C VAL A 72 0.88 1.77 14.77
N GLY A 73 0.72 0.97 15.83
CA GLY A 73 1.62 -0.13 16.18
C GLY A 73 1.68 -1.19 15.07
N GLY A 74 0.55 -1.50 14.45
CA GLY A 74 0.44 -2.43 13.34
C GLY A 74 1.20 -1.96 12.10
N VAL A 75 1.11 -0.67 11.76
CA VAL A 75 1.90 -0.09 10.65
C VAL A 75 3.39 -0.16 10.95
N PHE A 76 3.80 0.18 12.17
CA PHE A 76 5.20 0.06 12.58
C PHE A 76 5.69 -1.39 12.52
N PHE A 77 4.85 -2.32 12.98
CA PHE A 77 5.12 -3.75 12.95
C PHE A 77 5.28 -4.28 11.50
N LEU A 78 4.41 -3.84 10.60
CA LEU A 78 4.43 -4.19 9.18
C LEU A 78 5.69 -3.64 8.51
N TYR A 79 6.00 -2.35 8.73
CA TYR A 79 7.25 -1.73 8.26
C TYR A 79 8.48 -2.51 8.76
N TRP A 80 8.47 -2.86 10.04
CA TRP A 80 9.58 -3.55 10.70
C TRP A 80 9.78 -4.98 10.16
N GLY A 81 8.70 -5.76 10.00
CA GLY A 81 8.75 -7.10 9.44
C GLY A 81 9.12 -7.11 7.95
N MET A 82 8.65 -6.12 7.22
CA MET A 82 8.92 -5.95 5.80
C MET A 82 10.35 -5.48 5.53
N ASN A 83 10.89 -4.57 6.35
CA ASN A 83 12.31 -4.19 6.29
C ASN A 83 13.20 -5.40 6.57
N ARG A 84 12.82 -6.25 7.53
CA ARG A 84 13.49 -7.53 7.80
C ARG A 84 13.47 -8.50 6.62
N LEU A 85 12.38 -8.54 5.85
CA LEU A 85 12.27 -9.37 4.66
C LEU A 85 13.19 -8.89 3.52
N VAL A 86 13.37 -7.57 3.39
CA VAL A 86 14.30 -6.97 2.41
C VAL A 86 15.76 -7.21 2.81
N ASP A 87 16.08 -7.12 4.10
CA ASP A 87 17.43 -7.38 4.63
C ASP A 87 17.90 -8.84 4.40
N TRP A 88 16.97 -9.74 4.07
CA TRP A 88 17.25 -11.12 3.70
C TRP A 88 17.79 -11.28 2.28
N PHE A 89 17.59 -10.28 1.40
CA PHE A 89 18.11 -10.29 0.04
C PHE A 89 19.53 -9.69 -0.01
N PRO A 90 20.48 -10.31 -0.75
CA PRO A 90 21.82 -9.76 -0.91
C PRO A 90 21.76 -8.37 -1.56
N ALA A 91 22.59 -7.43 -1.08
CA ALA A 91 22.54 -5.99 -1.38
C ALA A 91 22.41 -5.64 -2.88
N ARG A 92 22.93 -6.49 -3.76
CA ARG A 92 22.81 -6.38 -5.23
C ARG A 92 21.37 -6.43 -5.78
N TYR A 93 20.40 -7.00 -5.07
CA TYR A 93 18.98 -7.06 -5.48
C TYR A 93 18.04 -6.29 -4.55
N ALA A 94 18.51 -5.89 -3.37
CA ALA A 94 17.71 -5.21 -2.36
C ALA A 94 17.15 -3.88 -2.88
N GLU A 95 17.91 -3.12 -3.66
CA GLU A 95 17.47 -1.84 -4.22
C GLU A 95 16.31 -1.99 -5.22
N GLY A 96 16.31 -3.05 -6.03
CA GLY A 96 15.25 -3.31 -7.01
C GLY A 96 13.98 -3.93 -6.40
N VAL A 97 14.12 -4.72 -5.33
CA VAL A 97 13.00 -5.45 -4.70
C VAL A 97 12.27 -4.59 -3.64
N ARG A 98 12.94 -3.56 -3.09
CA ARG A 98 12.37 -2.69 -2.05
C ARG A 98 11.01 -2.08 -2.41
N PRO A 99 10.81 -1.48 -3.60
CA PRO A 99 9.51 -0.89 -3.95
C PRO A 99 8.39 -1.94 -3.99
N TYR A 100 8.69 -3.13 -4.54
CA TYR A 100 7.72 -4.23 -4.66
C TYR A 100 7.37 -4.85 -3.31
N VAL A 101 8.30 -4.92 -2.36
CA VAL A 101 8.02 -5.47 -1.04
C VAL A 101 7.12 -4.53 -0.25
N PHE A 102 7.31 -3.21 -0.37
CA PHE A 102 6.50 -2.19 0.30
C PHE A 102 5.13 -1.96 -0.34
N VAL A 103 5.07 -1.94 -1.67
CA VAL A 103 3.83 -1.63 -2.41
C VAL A 103 3.09 -2.90 -2.83
N GLY A 104 3.79 -4.01 -3.03
CA GLY A 104 3.26 -5.27 -3.56
C GLY A 104 2.10 -5.85 -2.76
N PRO A 105 2.19 -5.98 -1.42
CA PRO A 105 1.06 -6.47 -0.63
C PRO A 105 -0.20 -5.59 -0.78
N GLY A 106 -0.01 -4.26 -0.83
CA GLY A 106 -1.09 -3.31 -1.08
C GLY A 106 -1.69 -3.46 -2.47
N LEU A 107 -0.85 -3.64 -3.50
CA LEU A 107 -1.29 -3.90 -4.86
C LEU A 107 -2.05 -5.22 -4.98
N VAL A 108 -1.58 -6.30 -4.33
CA VAL A 108 -2.28 -7.59 -4.35
C VAL A 108 -3.66 -7.47 -3.73
N ILE A 109 -3.77 -6.85 -2.55
CA ILE A 109 -5.07 -6.63 -1.90
C ILE A 109 -5.97 -5.77 -2.79
N LEU A 110 -5.47 -4.64 -3.28
CA LEU A 110 -6.23 -3.76 -4.17
C LEU A 110 -6.70 -4.49 -5.43
N SER A 111 -5.82 -5.27 -6.07
CA SER A 111 -6.14 -6.05 -7.25
C SER A 111 -7.22 -7.09 -6.95
N VAL A 112 -7.12 -7.84 -5.85
CA VAL A 112 -8.17 -8.80 -5.49
C VAL A 112 -9.50 -8.08 -5.25
N PHE A 113 -9.49 -6.99 -4.48
CA PHE A 113 -10.70 -6.25 -4.16
C PHE A 113 -11.35 -5.54 -5.35
N LEU A 114 -10.60 -5.25 -6.42
CA LEU A 114 -11.13 -4.61 -7.61
C LEU A 114 -11.47 -5.62 -8.71
N VAL A 115 -10.56 -6.57 -8.98
CA VAL A 115 -10.69 -7.54 -10.07
C VAL A 115 -11.76 -8.59 -9.75
N TYR A 116 -11.83 -9.07 -8.51
CA TYR A 116 -12.84 -10.05 -8.12
C TYR A 116 -14.28 -9.56 -8.37
N PRO A 117 -14.72 -8.40 -7.85
CA PRO A 117 -16.09 -7.94 -8.09
C PRO A 117 -16.33 -7.59 -9.56
N VAL A 118 -15.32 -7.13 -10.31
CA VAL A 118 -15.46 -6.87 -11.75
C VAL A 118 -15.74 -8.17 -12.51
N ILE A 119 -14.95 -9.22 -12.29
CA ILE A 119 -15.18 -10.52 -12.91
C ILE A 119 -16.55 -11.06 -12.52
N ASN A 120 -16.90 -10.98 -11.23
CA ASN A 120 -18.20 -11.42 -10.74
C ASN A 120 -19.36 -10.66 -11.41
N THR A 121 -19.23 -9.34 -11.58
CA THR A 121 -20.23 -8.50 -12.25
C THR A 121 -20.36 -8.85 -13.73
N ILE A 122 -19.25 -9.16 -14.42
CA ILE A 122 -19.27 -9.61 -15.81
C ILE A 122 -19.99 -10.97 -15.92
N LEU A 123 -19.73 -11.91 -15.01
CA LEU A 123 -20.41 -13.20 -15.02
C LEU A 123 -21.91 -13.06 -14.73
N ILE A 124 -22.28 -12.17 -13.82
CA ILE A 124 -23.68 -11.87 -13.47
C ILE A 124 -24.40 -11.16 -14.62
N SER A 125 -23.75 -10.25 -15.35
CA SER A 125 -24.40 -9.51 -16.46
C SER A 125 -24.78 -10.41 -17.65
N LEU A 126 -24.16 -11.59 -17.77
CA LEU A 126 -24.50 -12.62 -18.75
C LEU A 126 -25.60 -13.59 -18.27
N LYS A 127 -26.08 -13.45 -17.04
CA LYS A 127 -27.13 -14.26 -16.44
C LYS A 127 -28.48 -13.53 -16.44
N ASP A 128 -29.55 -14.27 -16.25
CA ASP A 128 -30.91 -13.75 -16.14
C ASP A 128 -31.08 -12.82 -14.92
N ALA A 129 -32.22 -12.14 -14.79
CA ALA A 129 -32.54 -11.19 -13.72
C ALA A 129 -32.33 -11.77 -12.30
N ASP A 130 -32.62 -13.05 -12.11
CA ASP A 130 -32.42 -13.77 -10.84
C ASP A 130 -31.01 -14.39 -10.68
N SER A 131 -30.10 -14.13 -11.63
CA SER A 131 -28.73 -14.65 -11.69
C SER A 131 -28.61 -16.19 -11.75
N GLN A 132 -29.70 -16.89 -12.05
CA GLN A 132 -29.77 -18.35 -12.08
C GLN A 132 -29.32 -18.93 -13.43
N ALA A 133 -29.99 -18.54 -14.52
CA ALA A 133 -29.73 -19.05 -15.87
C ALA A 133 -28.75 -18.17 -16.65
N PHE A 134 -27.98 -18.75 -17.57
CA PHE A 134 -27.11 -18.00 -18.49
C PHE A 134 -27.90 -17.59 -19.73
N VAL A 135 -28.02 -16.29 -19.98
CA VAL A 135 -28.77 -15.69 -21.11
C VAL A 135 -27.86 -15.04 -22.14
N GLY A 136 -26.53 -15.09 -21.92
CA GLY A 136 -25.56 -14.55 -22.87
C GLY A 136 -25.66 -13.04 -23.01
N LEU A 137 -25.89 -12.54 -24.23
CA LEU A 137 -25.87 -11.10 -24.55
C LEU A 137 -27.26 -10.45 -24.60
N ASP A 138 -28.33 -11.18 -24.27
CA ASP A 138 -29.71 -10.69 -24.40
C ASP A 138 -29.96 -9.46 -23.51
N ASN A 139 -29.38 -9.43 -22.31
CA ASN A 139 -29.42 -8.26 -21.41
C ASN A 139 -28.83 -7.00 -22.06
N PHE A 140 -27.75 -7.15 -22.83
CA PHE A 140 -27.13 -6.02 -23.51
C PHE A 140 -27.98 -5.53 -24.69
N ALA A 141 -28.65 -6.43 -25.41
CA ALA A 141 -29.60 -6.04 -26.46
C ALA A 141 -30.83 -5.32 -25.86
N PHE A 142 -31.33 -5.78 -24.71
CA PHE A 142 -32.43 -5.15 -23.98
C PHE A 142 -32.12 -3.70 -23.62
N VAL A 143 -30.88 -3.42 -23.17
CA VAL A 143 -30.41 -2.07 -22.80
C VAL A 143 -30.59 -1.05 -23.93
N PHE A 144 -30.43 -1.47 -25.18
CA PHE A 144 -30.51 -0.58 -26.35
C PHE A 144 -31.87 -0.59 -27.05
N THR A 145 -32.77 -1.49 -26.67
CA THR A 145 -34.10 -1.63 -27.30
C THR A 145 -35.23 -1.15 -26.41
N ASN A 146 -35.07 -1.21 -25.09
CA ASN A 146 -36.09 -0.78 -24.13
C ASN A 146 -36.11 0.76 -23.96
N GLU A 147 -37.28 1.36 -24.15
CA GLU A 147 -37.46 2.82 -24.09
C GLU A 147 -37.16 3.43 -22.71
N ASP A 148 -37.51 2.73 -21.62
CA ASP A 148 -37.27 3.21 -20.26
C ASP A 148 -35.77 3.20 -19.93
N MET A 149 -35.05 2.17 -20.37
CA MET A 149 -33.58 2.11 -20.26
C MET A 149 -32.92 3.23 -21.05
N LEU A 150 -33.32 3.46 -22.30
CA LEU A 150 -32.77 4.55 -23.12
C LEU A 150 -33.06 5.93 -22.52
N ARG A 151 -34.25 6.11 -21.92
CA ARG A 151 -34.61 7.35 -21.21
C ARG A 151 -33.72 7.56 -19.98
N SER A 152 -33.49 6.51 -19.19
CA SER A 152 -32.59 6.55 -18.04
C SER A 152 -31.15 6.87 -18.45
N ILE A 153 -30.63 6.23 -19.50
CA ILE A 153 -29.29 6.49 -20.05
C ILE A 153 -29.16 7.95 -20.50
N ARG A 154 -30.12 8.49 -21.28
CA ARG A 154 -30.07 9.90 -21.71
C ARG A 154 -30.09 10.86 -20.53
N ASN A 155 -30.89 10.57 -19.51
CA ASN A 155 -30.95 11.39 -18.29
C ASN A 155 -29.61 11.39 -17.55
N THR A 156 -29.02 10.22 -17.33
CA THR A 156 -27.71 10.08 -16.68
C THR A 156 -26.59 10.72 -17.49
N VAL A 157 -26.57 10.55 -18.82
CA VAL A 157 -25.59 11.21 -19.70
C VAL A 157 -25.74 12.72 -19.63
N GLY A 158 -26.98 13.24 -19.69
CA GLY A 158 -27.25 14.67 -19.51
C GLY A 158 -26.73 15.18 -18.17
N TRP A 159 -26.94 14.42 -17.09
CA TRP A 159 -26.45 14.76 -15.76
C TRP A 159 -24.91 14.80 -15.69
N ILE A 160 -24.22 13.79 -16.24
CA ILE A 160 -22.75 13.70 -16.27
C ILE A 160 -22.13 14.81 -17.13
N ILE A 161 -22.86 15.37 -18.10
CA ILE A 161 -22.37 16.52 -18.87
C ILE A 161 -22.64 17.81 -18.11
N VAL A 162 -23.88 18.05 -17.69
CA VAL A 162 -24.31 19.32 -17.10
C VAL A 162 -23.61 19.57 -15.78
N VAL A 163 -23.64 18.63 -14.82
CA VAL A 163 -23.15 18.88 -13.46
C VAL A 163 -21.65 19.20 -13.41
N PRO A 164 -20.75 18.41 -14.02
CA PRO A 164 -19.33 18.73 -14.06
C PRO A 164 -19.03 20.00 -14.86
N THR A 165 -19.72 20.26 -15.97
CA THR A 165 -19.49 21.47 -16.79
C THR A 165 -19.80 22.73 -15.99
N PHE A 166 -20.94 22.77 -15.30
CA PHE A 166 -21.27 23.91 -14.44
C PHE A 166 -20.38 23.95 -13.19
N GLY A 167 -20.07 22.82 -12.57
CA GLY A 167 -19.18 22.74 -11.41
C GLY A 167 -17.78 23.29 -11.72
N VAL A 168 -17.17 22.84 -12.82
CA VAL A 168 -15.87 23.32 -13.29
C VAL A 168 -15.96 24.77 -13.77
N GLY A 169 -17.00 25.13 -14.52
CA GLY A 169 -17.19 26.49 -15.02
C GLY A 169 -17.31 27.53 -13.90
N ILE A 170 -18.13 27.24 -12.88
CA ILE A 170 -18.27 28.08 -11.69
C ILE A 170 -16.97 28.09 -10.89
N GLY A 171 -16.34 26.94 -10.66
CA GLY A 171 -15.07 26.85 -9.96
C GLY A 171 -13.97 27.69 -10.62
N LEU A 172 -13.89 27.65 -11.96
CA LEU A 172 -12.96 28.45 -12.73
C LEU A 172 -13.31 29.95 -12.67
N ALA A 173 -14.59 30.30 -12.75
CA ALA A 173 -15.03 31.69 -12.58
C ALA A 173 -14.56 32.24 -11.22
N PHE A 174 -14.83 31.52 -10.12
CA PHE A 174 -14.34 31.91 -8.78
C PHE A 174 -12.82 31.99 -8.71
N ALA A 175 -12.10 31.03 -9.28
CA ALA A 175 -10.63 31.05 -9.31
C ALA A 175 -10.11 32.31 -10.02
N THR A 176 -10.70 32.69 -11.17
CA THR A 176 -10.30 33.90 -11.90
C THR A 176 -10.66 35.18 -11.16
N LEU A 177 -11.78 35.23 -10.44
CA LEU A 177 -12.12 36.36 -9.58
C LEU A 177 -11.11 36.49 -8.44
N ALA A 178 -10.81 35.39 -7.75
CA ALA A 178 -9.84 35.36 -6.65
C ALA A 178 -8.44 35.82 -7.09
N ASP A 179 -7.97 35.38 -8.26
CA ASP A 179 -6.67 35.78 -8.80
C ASP A 179 -6.62 37.30 -9.09
N ARG A 180 -7.72 37.89 -9.58
CA ARG A 180 -7.81 39.34 -9.82
C ARG A 180 -7.82 40.15 -8.53
N LEU A 181 -8.52 39.70 -7.48
CA LEU A 181 -8.49 40.38 -6.17
C LEU A 181 -7.08 40.39 -5.57
N ARG A 182 -6.37 39.26 -5.66
CA ARG A 182 -5.00 39.13 -5.17
C ARG A 182 -4.01 40.04 -5.89
N ARG A 183 -4.07 40.12 -7.23
CA ARG A 183 -3.24 41.07 -8.02
C ARG A 183 -3.50 42.53 -7.65
N ARG A 184 -4.76 42.89 -7.35
CA ARG A 184 -5.13 44.26 -6.94
C ARG A 184 -4.59 44.59 -5.54
N GLY A 185 -4.58 43.62 -4.62
CA GLY A 185 -3.97 43.77 -3.29
C GLY A 185 -2.44 43.90 -3.33
N GLU A 186 -1.75 43.12 -4.18
CA GLU A 186 -0.30 43.23 -4.38
C GLU A 186 0.11 44.57 -5.00
N ALA A 187 -0.70 45.14 -5.90
CA ALA A 187 -0.44 46.46 -6.49
C ALA A 187 -0.55 47.59 -5.47
N VAL A 188 -1.54 47.53 -4.57
CA VAL A 188 -1.71 48.53 -3.50
C VAL A 188 -0.56 48.45 -2.49
N ALA A 189 -0.15 47.24 -2.10
CA ALA A 189 0.94 47.04 -1.14
C ALA A 189 2.33 47.38 -1.71
N LYS A 190 2.55 47.28 -3.03
CA LYS A 190 3.81 47.71 -3.68
C LYS A 190 3.87 49.21 -3.97
N SER A 191 2.72 49.91 -3.93
CA SER A 191 2.63 51.36 -4.18
C SER A 191 2.67 52.21 -2.90
N MET A 192 2.63 51.58 -1.73
CA MET A 192 2.85 52.19 -0.42
C MET A 192 4.28 51.90 0.05
#